data_AF-A0A2E0QNI2-F1
#
_entry.id   AF-A0A2E0QNI2-F1
#
_cell.length_a   1.000
_cell.length_b   1.000
_cell.length_c   1.000
_cell.angle_alpha   90.00
_cell.angle_beta   90.00
_cell.angle_gamma   90.00
#
_symmetry.space_group_name_H-M   'P 1'
#
loop_
_entity.id
_entity.type
_entity.pdbx_description
1 polymer ?
#
loop_
_entity_poly.entity_id
_entity_poly.type
_entity_poly.pdbx_seq_one_letter_code
_entity_poly.pdbx_strand_id
1 'polypeptide(L)'
;MIAVLLEIREPTSMRIPLLAVPLVSFLFSGVSLAVDFETEVWPFIEKKCVECHKAPYEQNGRTKKPKAGLRLDGAWAWTLGSENGKVLEAGKPDDSELYIRVTLPEDDDDFMPPVGDADPLTEAELALFKKWIEEGADFGGWSGNLEGKPKDMSNTGDEIPVSEIQELYSKLSEGLEKPDEKSWDPVTAAGGRVQRLASDSPLVAVDFRLTRDEATDEKIASAAVIADHVADLDLSRSQITDAGTGILKEMPRLVRLNLSKTGIGDSALDNVTGLKDLRYLNLYETKVTDAGLKKIAKLSNIEAVYLWGSGATKQGVKQLSNALPDAKISFK
;
A
#
# COMPACT_ATOMS: atom_id res chain seq x y z
N MET A 1 62.07 50.11 52.65
CA MET A 1 61.71 51.09 53.70
C MET A 1 61.25 52.33 52.95
N ILE A 2 59.98 52.68 52.83
CA ILE A 2 58.97 52.96 53.86
C ILE A 2 57.58 52.59 53.30
N ALA A 3 56.74 51.96 54.11
CA ALA A 3 55.34 51.67 53.80
C ALA A 3 54.47 52.90 54.08
N VAL A 4 53.53 53.22 53.19
CA VAL A 4 52.44 54.18 53.42
C VAL A 4 51.13 53.40 53.33
N LEU A 5 50.46 53.26 54.48
CA LEU A 5 49.08 52.78 54.59
C LEU A 5 48.13 53.90 54.15
N LEU A 6 47.22 53.58 53.23
CA LEU A 6 46.02 54.36 52.95
C LEU A 6 44.84 53.39 52.87
N GLU A 7 44.08 53.35 53.96
CA GLU A 7 42.76 52.72 54.04
C GLU A 7 41.73 53.61 53.32
N ILE A 8 41.04 53.05 52.32
CA ILE A 8 39.84 53.67 51.76
C ILE A 8 38.72 52.62 51.69
N ARG A 9 37.70 52.93 52.49
CA ARG A 9 36.35 52.36 52.64
C ARG A 9 35.70 51.81 51.36
N GLU A 10 35.11 50.62 51.47
CA GLU A 10 34.16 50.08 50.48
C GLU A 10 32.76 50.76 50.58
N PRO A 11 32.03 50.90 49.45
CA PRO A 11 30.69 51.47 49.44
C PRO A 11 29.64 50.44 49.90
N THR A 12 28.72 50.91 50.75
CA THR A 12 27.56 50.18 51.26
C THR A 12 26.65 49.68 50.12
N SER A 13 26.44 48.35 50.06
CA SER A 13 25.50 47.70 49.14
C SER A 13 24.05 48.03 49.47
N MET A 14 23.34 48.65 48.52
CA MET A 14 21.89 48.84 48.55
C MET A 14 21.20 47.50 48.23
N ARG A 15 20.47 46.92 49.19
CA ARG A 15 19.68 45.70 48.99
C ARG A 15 18.32 46.06 48.41
N ILE A 16 18.09 45.71 47.14
CA ILE A 16 16.75 45.72 46.52
C ILE A 16 16.04 44.42 46.93
N PRO A 17 14.82 44.46 47.49
CA PRO A 17 14.11 43.24 47.85
C PRO A 17 13.62 42.56 46.56
N LEU A 18 14.07 41.31 46.37
CA LEU A 18 13.63 40.44 45.30
C LEU A 18 12.18 40.02 45.60
N LEU A 19 11.20 40.64 44.94
CA LEU A 19 9.82 40.16 44.92
C LEU A 19 9.79 38.88 44.07
N ALA A 20 9.62 37.73 44.75
CA ALA A 20 9.41 36.45 44.11
C ALA A 20 8.08 36.48 43.34
N VAL A 21 8.15 36.62 42.01
CA VAL A 21 7.01 36.36 41.12
C VAL A 21 6.90 34.85 40.98
N PRO A 22 5.79 34.21 41.38
CA PRO A 22 5.64 32.77 41.21
C PRO A 22 5.61 32.47 39.71
N LEU A 23 6.58 31.70 39.24
CA LEU A 23 6.59 31.16 37.89
C LEU A 23 5.47 30.11 37.81
N VAL A 24 4.28 30.54 37.42
CA VAL A 24 3.18 29.62 37.11
C VAL A 24 3.53 28.94 35.79
N SER A 25 4.15 27.77 35.87
CA SER A 25 4.31 26.87 34.73
C SER A 25 2.94 26.38 34.30
N PHE A 26 2.33 27.06 33.33
CA PHE A 26 1.18 26.54 32.60
C PHE A 26 1.65 25.34 31.78
N LEU A 27 1.40 24.14 32.29
CA LEU A 27 1.33 22.94 31.45
C LEU A 27 0.08 23.09 30.58
N PHE A 28 0.25 23.67 29.38
CA PHE A 28 -0.75 23.54 28.32
C PHE A 28 -0.81 22.06 27.94
N SER A 29 -1.70 21.32 28.60
CA SER A 29 -2.22 20.08 28.02
C SER A 29 -3.11 20.50 26.86
N GLY A 30 -2.49 20.70 25.69
CA GLY A 30 -3.25 20.90 24.46
C GLY A 30 -4.11 19.66 24.26
N VAL A 31 -5.42 19.80 24.45
CA VAL A 31 -6.38 18.82 23.96
C VAL A 31 -6.29 18.95 22.44
N SER A 32 -5.54 18.06 21.80
CA SER A 32 -5.70 17.90 20.35
C SER A 32 -7.11 17.40 20.15
N LEU A 33 -7.95 18.20 19.50
CA LEU A 33 -9.21 17.70 18.98
C LEU A 33 -8.91 16.64 17.93
N ALA A 34 -9.77 15.63 17.84
CA ALA A 34 -9.72 14.64 16.77
C ALA A 34 -9.87 15.35 15.43
N VAL A 35 -9.23 14.80 14.40
CA VAL A 35 -9.27 15.32 13.04
C VAL A 35 -10.69 15.23 12.51
N ASP A 36 -11.25 16.36 12.08
CA ASP A 36 -12.56 16.42 11.46
C ASP A 36 -12.46 16.11 9.96
N PHE A 37 -13.09 15.02 9.52
CA PHE A 37 -12.98 14.58 8.13
C PHE A 37 -13.50 15.65 7.15
N GLU A 38 -14.67 16.22 7.39
CA GLU A 38 -15.33 17.12 6.43
C GLU A 38 -14.57 18.44 6.25
N THR A 39 -14.02 18.97 7.34
CA THR A 39 -13.39 20.29 7.32
C THR A 39 -11.88 20.24 7.12
N GLU A 40 -11.22 19.14 7.51
CA GLU A 40 -9.76 19.04 7.44
C GLU A 40 -9.29 18.04 6.37
N VAL A 41 -9.93 16.87 6.22
CA VAL A 41 -9.48 15.81 5.28
C VAL A 41 -10.09 15.94 3.89
N TRP A 42 -11.41 16.11 3.84
CA TRP A 42 -12.19 16.16 2.61
C TRP A 42 -11.71 17.22 1.60
N PRO A 43 -11.30 18.45 1.98
CA PRO A 43 -10.93 19.47 1.00
C PRO A 43 -9.79 19.05 0.05
N PHE A 44 -8.79 18.32 0.56
CA PHE A 44 -7.70 17.84 -0.29
C PHE A 44 -8.04 16.55 -1.03
N ILE A 45 -8.85 15.67 -0.45
CA ILE A 45 -9.39 14.49 -1.14
C ILE A 45 -10.25 14.90 -2.33
N GLU A 46 -11.17 15.85 -2.14
CA GLU A 46 -12.03 16.39 -3.18
C GLU A 46 -11.21 16.95 -4.34
N LYS A 47 -10.22 17.78 -4.00
CA LYS A 47 -9.39 18.46 -4.99
C LYS A 47 -8.51 17.48 -5.79
N LYS A 48 -7.95 16.44 -5.15
CA LYS A 48 -6.85 15.65 -5.72
C LYS A 48 -7.24 14.24 -6.14
N CYS A 49 -8.35 13.70 -5.64
CA CYS A 49 -8.73 12.30 -5.86
C CYS A 49 -10.05 12.15 -6.64
N VAL A 50 -11.02 13.02 -6.37
CA VAL A 50 -12.42 12.82 -6.79
C VAL A 50 -12.62 12.87 -8.31
N GLU A 51 -11.83 13.63 -9.07
CA GLU A 51 -12.00 13.69 -10.53
C GLU A 51 -11.91 12.31 -11.20
N CYS A 52 -11.04 11.43 -10.69
CA CYS A 52 -10.88 10.06 -11.17
C CYS A 52 -11.67 9.01 -10.38
N HIS A 53 -12.08 9.33 -9.15
CA HIS A 53 -12.71 8.42 -8.18
C HIS A 53 -14.11 8.87 -7.76
N LYS A 54 -14.91 9.37 -8.71
CA LYS A 54 -16.32 9.76 -8.49
C LYS A 54 -17.30 8.82 -9.17
N ALA A 55 -18.59 9.07 -8.90
CA ALA A 55 -19.68 8.43 -9.64
C ALA A 55 -19.45 8.52 -11.18
N PRO A 56 -19.86 7.49 -11.94
CA PRO A 56 -19.71 7.51 -13.40
C PRO A 56 -20.30 8.78 -14.02
N TYR A 57 -19.59 9.36 -14.99
CA TYR A 57 -20.02 10.61 -15.63
C TYR A 57 -19.74 10.58 -17.14
N GLU A 58 -20.49 11.38 -17.90
CA GLU A 58 -20.28 11.52 -19.34
C GLU A 58 -19.24 12.59 -19.64
N GLN A 59 -18.23 12.22 -20.44
CA GLN A 59 -17.23 13.15 -20.96
C GLN A 59 -16.97 12.86 -22.44
N ASN A 60 -17.22 13.87 -23.29
CA ASN A 60 -17.05 13.78 -24.74
C ASN A 60 -17.80 12.59 -25.37
N GLY A 61 -19.04 12.33 -24.90
CA GLY A 61 -19.89 11.23 -25.38
C GLY A 61 -19.40 9.83 -24.97
N ARG A 62 -18.55 9.74 -23.94
CA ARG A 62 -18.09 8.48 -23.36
C ARG A 62 -18.36 8.49 -21.86
N THR A 63 -18.95 7.40 -21.37
CA THR A 63 -19.06 7.14 -19.94
C THR A 63 -17.68 6.89 -19.36
N LYS A 64 -17.28 7.74 -18.41
CA LYS A 64 -16.12 7.56 -17.55
C LYS A 64 -16.57 6.82 -16.30
N LYS A 65 -15.87 5.74 -15.96
CA LYS A 65 -16.07 4.97 -14.72
C LYS A 65 -14.96 5.33 -13.73
N PRO A 66 -15.21 5.21 -12.42
CA PRO A 66 -14.16 5.36 -11.41
C PRO A 66 -12.97 4.43 -11.71
N LYS A 67 -11.74 4.96 -11.61
CA LYS A 67 -10.53 4.15 -11.80
C LYS A 67 -10.49 3.04 -10.74
N ALA A 68 -10.16 1.81 -11.16
CA ALA A 68 -10.14 0.60 -10.32
C ALA A 68 -11.46 0.31 -9.57
N GLY A 69 -12.60 0.80 -10.09
CA GLY A 69 -13.90 0.69 -9.43
C GLY A 69 -14.00 1.44 -8.10
N LEU A 70 -12.98 2.21 -7.72
CA LEU A 70 -12.88 2.89 -6.44
C LEU A 70 -13.58 4.25 -6.47
N ARG A 71 -14.49 4.45 -5.52
CA ARG A 71 -15.13 5.75 -5.30
C ARG A 71 -14.72 6.36 -3.96
N LEU A 72 -14.33 7.63 -4.03
CA LEU A 72 -13.88 8.42 -2.89
C LEU A 72 -14.78 9.61 -2.57
N ASP A 73 -15.84 9.81 -3.33
CA ASP A 73 -16.78 10.92 -3.18
C ASP A 73 -17.95 10.63 -2.23
N GLY A 74 -17.98 9.48 -1.54
CA GLY A 74 -18.97 9.17 -0.51
C GLY A 74 -18.43 8.18 0.51
N ALA A 75 -18.65 8.43 1.81
CA ALA A 75 -18.10 7.63 2.92
C ALA A 75 -18.42 6.13 2.76
N TRP A 76 -19.64 5.84 2.31
CA TRP A 76 -20.15 4.51 2.07
C TRP A 76 -19.31 3.72 1.04
N ALA A 77 -18.74 4.41 0.05
CA ALA A 77 -17.96 3.79 -1.01
C ALA A 77 -16.52 3.49 -0.56
N TRP A 78 -15.97 4.30 0.35
CA TRP A 78 -14.67 3.99 0.98
C TRP A 78 -14.73 2.67 1.74
N THR A 79 -15.85 2.40 2.42
CA THR A 79 -16.07 1.13 3.15
C THR A 79 -16.14 -0.08 2.22
N LEU A 80 -16.72 0.07 1.02
CA LEU A 80 -16.78 -1.01 0.04
C LEU A 80 -15.42 -1.28 -0.63
N GLY A 81 -14.57 -0.26 -0.73
CA GLY A 81 -13.24 -0.38 -1.31
C GLY A 81 -13.22 -0.32 -2.84
N SER A 82 -12.30 -1.08 -3.43
CA SER A 82 -12.01 -1.09 -4.86
C SER A 82 -12.18 -2.49 -5.46
N GLU A 83 -11.96 -2.64 -6.76
CA GLU A 83 -11.85 -3.94 -7.43
C GLU A 83 -10.75 -4.83 -6.81
N ASN A 84 -9.77 -4.24 -6.11
CA ASN A 84 -8.70 -4.95 -5.42
C ASN A 84 -8.95 -5.16 -3.92
N GLY A 85 -10.17 -4.89 -3.43
CA GLY A 85 -10.55 -5.08 -2.03
C GLY A 85 -10.53 -3.80 -1.19
N LYS A 86 -10.40 -3.97 0.13
CA LYS A 86 -10.48 -2.91 1.13
C LYS A 86 -9.35 -1.88 0.94
N VAL A 87 -9.70 -0.60 1.05
CA VAL A 87 -8.76 0.49 0.76
C VAL A 87 -8.37 1.33 1.98
N LEU A 88 -9.05 1.11 3.10
CA LEU A 88 -8.91 1.87 4.34
C LEU A 88 -9.11 0.93 5.53
N GLU A 89 -8.13 0.87 6.44
CA GLU A 89 -8.18 0.12 7.69
C GLU A 89 -8.08 1.10 8.86
N ALA A 90 -9.18 1.24 9.61
CA ALA A 90 -9.25 2.15 10.75
C ALA A 90 -8.16 1.83 11.79
N GLY A 91 -7.47 2.87 12.25
CA GLY A 91 -6.36 2.78 13.20
C GLY A 91 -5.03 2.33 12.60
N LYS A 92 -4.99 1.93 11.32
CA LYS A 92 -3.82 1.31 10.70
C LYS A 92 -3.47 1.98 9.36
N PRO A 93 -2.80 3.15 9.37
CA PRO A 93 -2.41 3.85 8.13
C PRO A 93 -1.49 2.99 7.24
N ASP A 94 -0.57 2.25 7.86
CA ASP A 94 0.36 1.40 7.12
C ASP A 94 -0.31 0.12 6.56
N ASP A 95 -1.55 -0.17 6.95
CA ASP A 95 -2.39 -1.24 6.39
C ASP A 95 -3.52 -0.67 5.51
N SER A 96 -3.49 0.63 5.18
CA SER A 96 -4.53 1.30 4.40
C SER A 96 -4.03 1.62 2.99
N GLU A 97 -4.46 0.84 1.99
CA GLU A 97 -4.01 0.98 0.58
C GLU A 97 -4.11 2.41 0.04
N LEU A 98 -5.12 3.19 0.45
CA LEU A 98 -5.19 4.62 0.12
C LEU A 98 -3.99 5.41 0.62
N TYR A 99 -3.62 5.24 1.89
CA TYR A 99 -2.48 5.91 2.51
C TYR A 99 -1.16 5.45 1.89
N ILE A 100 -1.08 4.17 1.56
CA ILE A 100 0.08 3.59 0.88
C ILE A 100 0.30 4.26 -0.47
N ARG A 101 -0.72 4.29 -1.33
CA ARG A 101 -0.58 4.83 -2.70
C ARG A 101 -0.19 6.31 -2.73
N VAL A 102 -0.63 7.10 -1.76
CA VAL A 102 -0.27 8.54 -1.68
C VAL A 102 1.09 8.79 -1.04
N THR A 103 1.75 7.76 -0.49
CA THR A 103 3.10 7.84 0.12
C THR A 103 4.17 7.10 -0.67
N LEU A 104 3.79 6.39 -1.75
CA LEU A 104 4.75 5.80 -2.68
C LEU A 104 5.61 6.89 -3.34
N PRO A 105 6.83 6.56 -3.81
CA PRO A 105 7.59 7.45 -4.67
C PRO A 105 6.81 7.82 -5.93
N GLU A 106 6.87 9.08 -6.39
CA GLU A 106 6.03 9.58 -7.50
C GLU A 106 6.21 8.85 -8.84
N ASP A 107 7.36 8.21 -9.04
CA ASP A 107 7.65 7.43 -10.25
C ASP A 107 7.15 5.98 -10.16
N ASP A 108 6.51 5.59 -9.05
CA ASP A 108 5.84 4.30 -8.88
C ASP A 108 4.55 4.24 -9.70
N ASP A 109 4.31 3.11 -10.36
CA ASP A 109 3.14 2.96 -11.24
C ASP A 109 1.81 2.93 -10.44
N ASP A 110 1.88 2.62 -9.14
CA ASP A 110 0.73 2.64 -8.23
C ASP A 110 0.58 3.96 -7.46
N PHE A 111 1.50 4.90 -7.61
CA PHE A 111 1.43 6.20 -6.96
C PHE A 111 0.14 6.94 -7.36
N MET A 112 -0.52 7.51 -6.35
CA MET A 112 -1.75 8.28 -6.55
C MET A 112 -1.63 9.67 -5.94
N PRO A 113 -2.13 10.73 -6.62
CA PRO A 113 -2.71 10.68 -7.97
C PRO A 113 -1.63 10.40 -9.04
N PRO A 114 -2.01 9.83 -10.22
CA PRO A 114 -1.03 9.60 -11.28
C PRO A 114 -0.35 10.89 -11.71
N VAL A 115 0.94 10.82 -12.00
CA VAL A 115 1.73 11.99 -12.40
C VAL A 115 1.08 12.69 -13.60
N GLY A 116 0.75 13.97 -13.40
CA GLY A 116 0.12 14.82 -14.41
C GLY A 116 -1.42 14.87 -14.36
N ASP A 117 -2.08 13.99 -13.60
CA ASP A 117 -3.54 14.03 -13.42
C ASP A 117 -3.95 15.01 -12.30
N ALA A 118 -3.18 15.09 -11.20
CA ALA A 118 -3.34 16.06 -10.10
C ALA A 118 -2.05 16.22 -9.29
N ASP A 119 -1.97 17.26 -8.45
CA ASP A 119 -0.84 17.46 -7.53
C ASP A 119 -0.84 16.39 -6.40
N PRO A 120 0.34 15.86 -6.01
CA PRO A 120 0.49 15.02 -4.82
C PRO A 120 -0.08 15.63 -3.53
N LEU A 121 -0.42 14.80 -2.55
CA LEU A 121 -0.67 15.30 -1.19
C LEU A 121 0.61 15.94 -0.63
N THR A 122 0.47 17.11 -0.03
CA THR A 122 1.55 17.81 0.68
C THR A 122 1.89 17.06 1.97
N GLU A 123 3.06 17.31 2.54
CA GLU A 123 3.47 16.72 3.83
C GLU A 123 2.45 16.96 4.95
N ALA A 124 1.83 18.15 4.99
CA ALA A 124 0.81 18.49 5.97
C ALA A 124 -0.49 17.70 5.76
N GLU A 125 -0.94 17.57 4.51
CA GLU A 125 -2.12 16.77 4.15
C GLU A 125 -1.89 15.27 4.43
N LEU A 126 -0.68 14.75 4.14
CA LEU A 126 -0.31 13.38 4.48
C LEU A 126 -0.29 13.14 5.99
N ALA A 127 0.26 14.06 6.77
CA ALA A 127 0.27 13.96 8.24
C ALA A 127 -1.15 13.97 8.81
N LEU A 128 -2.01 14.84 8.27
CA LEU A 128 -3.40 14.93 8.67
C LEU A 128 -4.20 13.68 8.28
N PHE A 129 -4.00 13.17 7.06
CA PHE A 129 -4.65 11.95 6.58
C PHE A 129 -4.22 10.75 7.42
N LYS A 130 -2.92 10.63 7.72
CA LYS A 130 -2.39 9.58 8.60
C LYS A 130 -3.06 9.62 9.96
N LYS A 131 -3.08 10.80 10.59
CA LYS A 131 -3.65 11.00 11.93
C LYS A 131 -5.14 10.66 11.95
N TRP A 132 -5.90 11.07 10.94
CA TRP A 132 -7.32 10.71 10.83
C TRP A 132 -7.52 9.18 10.75
N ILE A 133 -6.67 8.47 10.01
CA ILE A 133 -6.73 7.00 9.97
C ILE A 133 -6.39 6.42 11.34
N GLU A 134 -5.32 6.88 12.00
CA GLU A 134 -4.91 6.44 13.35
C GLU A 134 -6.01 6.67 14.39
N GLU A 135 -6.79 7.74 14.26
CA GLU A 135 -7.92 8.08 15.13
C GLU A 135 -9.20 7.25 14.83
N GLY A 136 -9.16 6.36 13.84
CA GLY A 136 -10.23 5.42 13.54
C GLY A 136 -10.94 5.67 12.22
N ALA A 137 -10.44 6.58 11.39
CA ALA A 137 -11.00 6.92 10.09
C ALA A 137 -12.50 7.31 10.17
N ASP A 138 -12.85 8.12 11.17
CA ASP A 138 -14.22 8.54 11.43
C ASP A 138 -14.66 9.64 10.45
N PHE A 139 -15.65 9.34 9.62
CA PHE A 139 -16.26 10.33 8.72
C PHE A 139 -17.17 11.32 9.44
N GLY A 140 -17.46 11.10 10.73
CA GLY A 140 -18.40 11.89 11.51
C GLY A 140 -19.78 11.89 10.88
N GLY A 141 -20.31 13.07 10.56
CA GLY A 141 -21.60 13.23 9.87
C GLY A 141 -21.52 13.20 8.34
N TRP A 142 -20.32 13.22 7.77
CA TRP A 142 -20.14 13.36 6.33
C TRP A 142 -20.53 12.08 5.59
N SER A 143 -21.51 12.20 4.70
CA SER A 143 -22.00 11.06 3.90
C SER A 143 -21.51 11.09 2.45
N GLY A 144 -21.10 12.27 1.96
CA GLY A 144 -20.77 12.53 0.56
C GLY A 144 -21.90 12.17 -0.42
N ASN A 145 -21.51 11.84 -1.65
CA ASN A 145 -22.39 11.49 -2.75
C ASN A 145 -23.03 10.11 -2.55
N LEU A 146 -24.36 10.08 -2.45
CA LEU A 146 -25.16 8.87 -2.22
C LEU A 146 -25.61 8.14 -3.50
N GLU A 147 -25.29 8.67 -4.69
CA GLU A 147 -25.62 8.02 -5.96
C GLU A 147 -25.05 6.61 -6.01
N GLY A 148 -25.87 5.61 -6.31
CA GLY A 148 -25.42 4.21 -6.39
C GLY A 148 -25.13 3.54 -5.04
N LYS A 149 -25.39 4.20 -3.90
CA LYS A 149 -25.29 3.57 -2.58
C LYS A 149 -26.28 2.39 -2.50
N PRO A 150 -25.84 1.16 -2.13
CA PRO A 150 -26.74 0.04 -1.93
C PRO A 150 -27.79 0.34 -0.85
N LYS A 151 -29.03 -0.07 -1.09
CA LYS A 151 -30.20 0.27 -0.24
C LYS A 151 -30.18 -0.42 1.12
N ASP A 152 -29.40 -1.48 1.26
CA ASP A 152 -29.26 -2.37 2.41
C ASP A 152 -28.01 -2.10 3.25
N MET A 153 -27.21 -1.08 2.94
CA MET A 153 -26.06 -0.69 3.77
C MET A 153 -26.43 -0.10 5.15
N SER A 154 -27.69 -0.24 5.58
CA SER A 154 -28.12 0.11 6.93
C SER A 154 -27.92 -1.09 7.88
N ASN A 155 -26.78 -1.13 8.57
CA ASN A 155 -26.63 -1.86 9.85
C ASN A 155 -27.16 -3.32 9.91
N THR A 156 -26.89 -4.15 8.92
CA THR A 156 -26.87 -5.62 9.10
C THR A 156 -25.73 -6.19 8.26
N GLY A 157 -24.97 -7.11 8.86
CA GLY A 157 -23.91 -7.86 8.18
C GLY A 157 -24.48 -8.87 7.19
N ASP A 158 -25.14 -8.37 6.14
CA ASP A 158 -25.61 -9.15 5.01
C ASP A 158 -24.60 -9.04 3.86
N GLU A 159 -24.29 -10.20 3.27
CA GLU A 159 -23.13 -10.46 2.42
C GLU A 159 -23.06 -9.57 1.17
N ILE A 160 -22.07 -8.68 1.16
CA ILE A 160 -21.55 -8.06 -0.06
C ILE A 160 -21.19 -9.20 -1.03
N PRO A 161 -21.62 -9.18 -2.31
CA PRO A 161 -21.23 -10.20 -3.29
C PRO A 161 -19.71 -10.39 -3.26
N VAL A 162 -19.30 -11.57 -2.81
CA VAL A 162 -17.89 -11.92 -2.64
C VAL A 162 -17.30 -12.05 -4.05
N SER A 163 -16.27 -11.26 -4.34
CA SER A 163 -15.56 -11.37 -5.62
C SER A 163 -14.90 -12.75 -5.74
N GLU A 164 -14.73 -13.27 -6.97
CA GLU A 164 -14.09 -14.58 -7.20
C GLU A 164 -12.72 -14.70 -6.52
N ILE A 165 -11.98 -13.60 -6.45
CA ILE A 165 -10.69 -13.52 -5.74
C ILE A 165 -10.84 -13.67 -4.23
N GLN A 166 -11.90 -13.11 -3.64
CA GLN A 166 -12.18 -13.23 -2.21
C GLN A 166 -12.67 -14.63 -1.83
N GLU A 167 -13.41 -15.30 -2.72
CA GLU A 167 -13.74 -16.73 -2.55
C GLU A 167 -12.46 -17.59 -2.58
N LEU A 168 -11.54 -17.29 -3.51
CA LEU A 168 -10.25 -17.98 -3.59
C LEU A 168 -9.43 -17.77 -2.32
N TYR A 169 -9.29 -16.54 -1.81
CA TYR A 169 -8.58 -16.28 -0.56
C TYR A 169 -9.23 -16.97 0.64
N SER A 170 -10.56 -17.02 0.69
CA SER A 170 -11.29 -17.74 1.75
C SER A 170 -10.95 -19.23 1.73
N LYS A 171 -10.97 -19.85 0.55
CA LYS A 171 -10.57 -21.26 0.37
C LYS A 171 -9.11 -21.50 0.73
N LEU A 172 -8.21 -20.61 0.31
CA LEU A 172 -6.77 -20.74 0.63
C LEU A 172 -6.47 -20.54 2.11
N SER A 173 -7.36 -19.89 2.85
CA SER A 173 -7.29 -19.69 4.30
C SER A 173 -7.71 -20.92 5.11
N GLU A 174 -8.36 -21.90 4.50
CA GLU A 174 -8.85 -23.10 5.20
C GLU A 174 -7.70 -23.85 5.89
N GLY A 175 -7.87 -24.05 7.21
CA GLY A 175 -6.89 -24.77 8.04
C GLY A 175 -5.65 -23.96 8.41
N LEU A 176 -5.58 -22.67 8.07
CA LEU A 176 -4.52 -21.78 8.56
C LEU A 176 -4.95 -21.06 9.83
N GLU A 177 -4.07 -21.07 10.82
CA GLU A 177 -4.18 -20.14 11.93
C GLU A 177 -3.64 -18.77 11.52
N LYS A 178 -4.19 -17.71 12.11
CA LYS A 178 -3.71 -16.36 11.86
C LYS A 178 -2.29 -16.20 12.42
N PRO A 179 -1.30 -15.77 11.61
CA PRO A 179 0.05 -15.52 12.12
C PRO A 179 0.03 -14.33 13.08
N ASP A 180 0.82 -14.44 14.16
CA ASP A 180 1.07 -13.34 15.11
C ASP A 180 1.71 -12.16 14.35
N GLU A 181 1.30 -10.92 14.63
CA GLU A 181 1.84 -9.77 13.89
C GLU A 181 3.37 -9.62 14.05
N LYS A 182 3.94 -10.12 15.15
CA LYS A 182 5.40 -10.11 15.35
C LYS A 182 6.12 -11.17 14.52
N SER A 183 5.40 -12.14 13.94
CA SER A 183 6.03 -13.21 13.16
C SER A 183 6.70 -12.69 11.89
N TRP A 184 6.31 -11.50 11.42
CA TRP A 184 6.92 -10.85 10.25
C TRP A 184 7.78 -9.62 10.61
N ASP A 185 8.16 -9.42 11.88
CA ASP A 185 9.18 -8.45 12.27
C ASP A 185 10.48 -8.58 11.44
N PRO A 186 10.94 -9.79 11.05
CA PRO A 186 12.10 -9.90 10.14
C PRO A 186 11.86 -9.28 8.76
N VAL A 187 10.63 -9.33 8.24
CA VAL A 187 10.26 -8.76 6.95
C VAL A 187 10.30 -7.24 7.04
N THR A 188 9.72 -6.67 8.10
CA THR A 188 9.73 -5.21 8.32
C THR A 188 11.12 -4.68 8.59
N ALA A 189 11.95 -5.40 9.36
CA ALA A 189 13.35 -5.07 9.56
C ALA A 189 14.17 -5.11 8.26
N ALA A 190 13.77 -5.93 7.29
CA ALA A 190 14.37 -5.98 5.96
C ALA A 190 13.84 -4.90 5.00
N GLY A 191 12.97 -3.99 5.47
CA GLY A 191 12.35 -2.94 4.64
C GLY A 191 11.08 -3.40 3.90
N GLY A 192 10.68 -4.65 4.08
CA GLY A 192 9.42 -5.14 3.55
C GLY A 192 8.23 -4.67 4.37
N ARG A 193 7.04 -4.77 3.80
CA ARG A 193 5.78 -4.45 4.44
C ARG A 193 4.86 -5.64 4.31
N VAL A 194 4.09 -5.90 5.37
CA VAL A 194 3.17 -7.02 5.42
C VAL A 194 1.81 -6.50 5.83
N GLN A 195 0.79 -6.77 5.02
CA GLN A 195 -0.59 -6.37 5.25
C GLN A 195 -1.49 -7.59 5.20
N ARG A 196 -2.44 -7.72 6.12
CA ARG A 196 -3.46 -8.77 6.01
C ARG A 196 -4.43 -8.44 4.88
N LEU A 197 -4.79 -9.45 4.08
CA LEU A 197 -5.74 -9.25 2.98
C LEU A 197 -7.16 -8.90 3.45
N ALA A 198 -7.51 -9.31 4.67
CA ALA A 198 -8.69 -8.85 5.40
C ALA A 198 -8.39 -8.91 6.91
N SER A 199 -9.16 -8.20 7.73
CA SER A 199 -8.90 -8.05 9.18
C SER A 199 -8.73 -9.38 9.92
N ASP A 200 -9.47 -10.42 9.53
CA ASP A 200 -9.39 -11.78 10.09
C ASP A 200 -8.70 -12.80 9.17
N SER A 201 -8.18 -12.37 8.02
CA SER A 201 -7.50 -13.27 7.09
C SER A 201 -6.18 -13.77 7.67
N PRO A 202 -5.90 -15.09 7.58
CA PRO A 202 -4.56 -15.62 7.84
C PRO A 202 -3.60 -15.35 6.67
N LEU A 203 -4.10 -14.89 5.52
CA LEU A 203 -3.29 -14.57 4.35
C LEU A 203 -2.86 -13.10 4.36
N VAL A 204 -1.67 -12.87 3.81
CA VAL A 204 -1.03 -11.56 3.76
C VAL A 204 -0.55 -11.20 2.35
N ALA A 205 -0.54 -9.89 2.10
CA ALA A 205 0.22 -9.26 1.04
C ALA A 205 1.59 -8.82 1.59
N VAL A 206 2.64 -8.99 0.79
CA VAL A 206 4.00 -8.55 1.09
C VAL A 206 4.52 -7.66 -0.03
N ASP A 207 5.06 -6.50 0.29
CA ASP A 207 5.72 -5.63 -0.68
C ASP A 207 7.01 -5.00 -0.16
N PHE A 208 7.89 -4.59 -1.06
CA PHE A 208 9.11 -3.83 -0.75
C PHE A 208 9.14 -2.47 -1.47
N ARG A 209 7.97 -1.93 -1.86
CA ARG A 209 7.88 -0.77 -2.79
C ARG A 209 8.53 0.49 -2.21
N LEU A 210 8.47 0.68 -0.89
CA LEU A 210 9.09 1.82 -0.21
C LEU A 210 10.61 1.73 -0.09
N THR A 211 11.19 0.52 -0.16
CA THR A 211 12.63 0.28 -0.04
C THR A 211 13.20 -0.48 -1.25
N ARG A 212 12.54 -0.35 -2.41
CA ARG A 212 12.81 -1.15 -3.61
C ARG A 212 14.26 -1.10 -4.08
N ASP A 213 14.92 0.06 -3.95
CA ASP A 213 16.32 0.24 -4.35
C ASP A 213 17.30 -0.58 -3.49
N GLU A 214 16.85 -1.00 -2.30
CA GLU A 214 17.63 -1.82 -1.38
C GLU A 214 17.11 -3.26 -1.25
N ALA A 215 15.99 -3.59 -1.92
CA ALA A 215 15.34 -4.88 -1.84
C ALA A 215 16.11 -5.93 -2.68
N THR A 216 17.21 -6.44 -2.11
CA THR A 216 18.05 -7.50 -2.70
C THR A 216 17.48 -8.89 -2.42
N ASP A 217 18.04 -9.92 -3.06
CA ASP A 217 17.73 -11.33 -2.79
C ASP A 217 17.79 -11.66 -1.29
N GLU A 218 18.79 -11.12 -0.57
CA GLU A 218 18.95 -11.33 0.88
C GLU A 218 17.82 -10.69 1.68
N LYS A 219 17.43 -9.46 1.36
CA LYS A 219 16.32 -8.79 2.06
C LYS A 219 14.98 -9.47 1.78
N ILE A 220 14.73 -9.87 0.54
CA ILE A 220 13.50 -10.53 0.14
C ILE A 220 13.39 -11.93 0.76
N ALA A 221 14.52 -12.61 0.99
CA ALA A 221 14.55 -13.90 1.67
C ALA A 221 13.91 -13.86 3.08
N SER A 222 13.84 -12.69 3.73
CA SER A 222 13.14 -12.52 5.01
C SER A 222 11.67 -12.93 4.95
N ALA A 223 11.00 -12.85 3.79
CA ALA A 223 9.60 -13.24 3.62
C ALA A 223 9.37 -14.75 3.85
N ALA A 224 10.43 -15.58 3.89
CA ALA A 224 10.34 -17.02 4.11
C ALA A 224 9.71 -17.35 5.47
N VAL A 225 9.89 -16.47 6.47
CA VAL A 225 9.37 -16.66 7.84
C VAL A 225 7.84 -16.71 7.90
N ILE A 226 7.16 -16.22 6.86
CA ILE A 226 5.69 -16.21 6.74
C ILE A 226 5.21 -16.76 5.39
N ALA A 227 6.04 -17.54 4.68
CA ALA A 227 5.78 -17.95 3.30
C ALA A 227 4.44 -18.69 3.11
N ASP A 228 4.03 -19.51 4.09
CA ASP A 228 2.74 -20.22 4.09
C ASP A 228 1.52 -19.30 4.10
N HIS A 229 1.71 -18.02 4.48
CA HIS A 229 0.67 -17.00 4.57
C HIS A 229 0.69 -16.01 3.39
N VAL A 230 1.76 -15.98 2.59
CA VAL A 230 1.89 -15.01 1.49
C VAL A 230 1.00 -15.40 0.32
N ALA A 231 0.01 -14.56 0.05
CA ALA A 231 -0.91 -14.70 -1.09
C ALA A 231 -0.66 -13.64 -2.17
N ASP A 232 -0.23 -12.45 -1.78
CA ASP A 232 0.14 -11.39 -2.70
C ASP A 232 1.59 -10.97 -2.45
N LEU A 233 2.39 -10.86 -3.51
CA LEU A 233 3.80 -10.48 -3.41
C LEU A 233 4.15 -9.46 -4.49
N ASP A 234 4.56 -8.27 -4.05
CA ASP A 234 5.05 -7.20 -4.93
C ASP A 234 6.54 -6.93 -4.69
N LEU A 235 7.34 -7.36 -5.66
CA LEU A 235 8.78 -7.15 -5.73
C LEU A 235 9.15 -6.24 -6.91
N SER A 236 8.20 -5.45 -7.40
CA SER A 236 8.42 -4.56 -8.52
C SER A 236 9.57 -3.60 -8.23
N ARG A 237 10.35 -3.33 -9.27
CA ARG A 237 11.50 -2.39 -9.22
C ARG A 237 12.57 -2.73 -8.18
N SER A 238 12.51 -3.92 -7.59
CA SER A 238 13.50 -4.40 -6.64
C SER A 238 14.81 -4.83 -7.32
N GLN A 239 15.83 -5.09 -6.52
CA GLN A 239 17.11 -5.63 -6.97
C GLN A 239 17.11 -7.17 -7.03
N ILE A 240 15.93 -7.81 -7.08
CA ILE A 240 15.83 -9.26 -7.15
C ILE A 240 16.45 -9.82 -8.42
N THR A 241 17.17 -10.93 -8.28
CA THR A 241 17.74 -11.70 -9.38
C THR A 241 17.01 -13.02 -9.60
N ASP A 242 17.32 -13.72 -10.69
CA ASP A 242 16.81 -15.07 -10.95
C ASP A 242 17.04 -16.01 -9.75
N ALA A 243 18.17 -15.88 -9.05
CA ALA A 243 18.48 -16.70 -7.87
C ALA A 243 17.55 -16.38 -6.69
N GLY A 244 17.30 -15.09 -6.42
CA GLY A 244 16.41 -14.62 -5.36
C GLY A 244 14.97 -15.12 -5.50
N THR A 245 14.49 -15.35 -6.73
CA THR A 245 13.14 -15.91 -6.96
C THR A 245 12.96 -17.35 -6.44
N GLY A 246 14.02 -18.01 -5.95
CA GLY A 246 13.94 -19.32 -5.32
C GLY A 246 12.94 -19.40 -4.17
N ILE A 247 12.75 -18.30 -3.44
CA ILE A 247 11.80 -18.21 -2.32
C ILE A 247 10.34 -18.44 -2.73
N LEU A 248 9.99 -18.21 -3.99
CA LEU A 248 8.62 -18.42 -4.49
C LEU A 248 8.16 -19.88 -4.32
N LYS A 249 9.09 -20.85 -4.28
CA LYS A 249 8.78 -22.26 -4.03
C LYS A 249 8.22 -22.52 -2.63
N GLU A 250 8.47 -21.63 -1.69
CA GLU A 250 8.04 -21.72 -0.30
C GLU A 250 6.68 -21.07 -0.08
N MET A 251 6.08 -20.44 -1.12
CA MET A 251 4.82 -19.70 -1.04
C MET A 251 3.70 -20.45 -1.78
N PRO A 252 3.17 -21.57 -1.24
CA PRO A 252 2.23 -22.44 -1.95
C PRO A 252 0.88 -21.78 -2.23
N ARG A 253 0.59 -20.63 -1.61
CA ARG A 253 -0.69 -19.91 -1.69
C ARG A 253 -0.60 -18.63 -2.51
N LEU A 254 0.49 -18.41 -3.23
CA LEU A 254 0.67 -17.18 -3.99
C LEU A 254 -0.34 -17.09 -5.14
N VAL A 255 -1.13 -16.01 -5.11
CA VAL A 255 -2.19 -15.67 -6.06
C VAL A 255 -1.78 -14.51 -6.96
N ARG A 256 -1.09 -13.50 -6.41
CA ARG A 256 -0.65 -12.33 -7.17
C ARG A 256 0.85 -12.13 -7.02
N LEU A 257 1.56 -12.05 -8.14
CA LEU A 257 2.99 -11.83 -8.19
C LEU A 257 3.34 -10.67 -9.13
N ASN A 258 3.95 -9.62 -8.58
CA ASN A 258 4.49 -8.52 -9.36
C ASN A 258 6.02 -8.54 -9.33
N LEU A 259 6.62 -8.75 -10.51
CA LEU A 259 8.06 -8.75 -10.75
C LEU A 259 8.46 -7.66 -11.76
N SER A 260 7.56 -6.70 -12.01
CA SER A 260 7.79 -5.67 -13.03
C SER A 260 9.03 -4.83 -12.75
N LYS A 261 9.70 -4.39 -13.81
CA LYS A 261 10.88 -3.52 -13.77
C LYS A 261 12.03 -4.10 -12.91
N THR A 262 12.15 -5.42 -12.84
CA THR A 262 13.27 -6.11 -12.18
C THR A 262 14.28 -6.64 -13.20
N GLY A 263 15.47 -7.02 -12.72
CA GLY A 263 16.56 -7.53 -13.56
C GLY A 263 16.39 -8.97 -14.06
N ILE A 264 15.29 -9.65 -13.71
CA ILE A 264 15.08 -11.09 -13.93
C ILE A 264 14.97 -11.48 -15.41
N GLY A 265 15.34 -12.71 -15.71
CA GLY A 265 15.21 -13.37 -17.00
C GLY A 265 14.46 -14.70 -16.92
N ASP A 266 14.63 -15.53 -17.94
CA ASP A 266 13.84 -16.77 -18.11
C ASP A 266 14.05 -17.80 -16.98
N SER A 267 15.19 -17.78 -16.27
CA SER A 267 15.47 -18.74 -15.18
C SER A 267 14.61 -18.47 -13.96
N ALA A 268 14.25 -17.21 -13.69
CA ALA A 268 13.33 -16.86 -12.62
C ALA A 268 11.99 -17.62 -12.72
N LEU A 269 11.51 -17.82 -13.95
CA LEU A 269 10.22 -18.47 -14.19
C LEU A 269 10.21 -19.97 -13.88
N ASP A 270 11.37 -20.62 -13.70
CA ASP A 270 11.40 -22.00 -13.18
C ASP A 270 10.78 -22.09 -11.79
N ASN A 271 10.94 -21.03 -10.97
CA ASN A 271 10.39 -20.95 -9.62
C ASN A 271 8.91 -20.54 -9.59
N VAL A 272 8.36 -20.04 -10.71
CA VAL A 272 6.96 -19.62 -10.83
C VAL A 272 6.05 -20.79 -11.23
N THR A 273 6.55 -21.75 -12.00
CA THR A 273 5.71 -22.85 -12.56
C THR A 273 5.01 -23.75 -11.53
N GLY A 274 5.46 -23.75 -10.28
CA GLY A 274 4.86 -24.52 -9.18
C GLY A 274 3.67 -23.84 -8.51
N LEU A 275 3.42 -22.56 -8.79
CA LEU A 275 2.40 -21.73 -8.15
C LEU A 275 1.02 -21.98 -8.77
N LYS A 276 0.36 -23.04 -8.30
CA LYS A 276 -0.91 -23.54 -8.88
C LYS A 276 -2.05 -22.55 -8.75
N ASP A 277 -2.01 -21.68 -7.74
CA ASP A 277 -3.06 -20.72 -7.46
C ASP A 277 -2.79 -19.31 -8.04
N LEU A 278 -1.68 -19.13 -8.76
CA LEU A 278 -1.32 -17.84 -9.34
C LEU A 278 -2.37 -17.40 -10.38
N ARG A 279 -2.99 -16.25 -10.14
CA ARG A 279 -3.98 -15.58 -11.01
C ARG A 279 -3.40 -14.38 -11.73
N TYR A 280 -2.49 -13.66 -11.10
CA TYR A 280 -1.89 -12.45 -11.63
C TYR A 280 -0.37 -12.57 -11.66
N LEU A 281 0.22 -12.34 -12.84
CA LEU A 281 1.66 -12.30 -13.04
C LEU A 281 2.06 -11.06 -13.84
N ASN A 282 2.84 -10.17 -13.23
CA ASN A 282 3.36 -8.99 -13.91
C ASN A 282 4.87 -9.12 -14.17
N LEU A 283 5.24 -9.13 -15.45
CA LEU A 283 6.60 -9.22 -15.98
C LEU A 283 6.95 -8.01 -16.86
N TYR A 284 6.21 -6.91 -16.68
CA TYR A 284 6.45 -5.64 -17.36
C TYR A 284 7.91 -5.21 -17.20
N GLU A 285 8.59 -4.83 -18.30
CA GLU A 285 9.99 -4.35 -18.30
C GLU A 285 11.00 -5.31 -17.63
N THR A 286 10.80 -6.62 -17.79
CA THR A 286 11.78 -7.65 -17.41
C THR A 286 12.60 -8.14 -18.62
N LYS A 287 13.62 -8.97 -18.40
CA LYS A 287 14.40 -9.61 -19.48
C LYS A 287 13.83 -10.95 -19.94
N VAL A 288 12.62 -11.30 -19.49
CA VAL A 288 11.94 -12.55 -19.88
C VAL A 288 11.67 -12.57 -21.38
N THR A 289 11.97 -13.71 -22.01
CA THR A 289 11.80 -13.95 -23.45
C THR A 289 10.76 -15.05 -23.71
N ASP A 290 10.57 -15.39 -24.99
CA ASP A 290 9.73 -16.52 -25.42
C ASP A 290 10.12 -17.85 -24.76
N ALA A 291 11.39 -18.03 -24.37
CA ALA A 291 11.81 -19.25 -23.66
C ALA A 291 11.21 -19.32 -22.25
N GLY A 292 11.12 -18.18 -21.55
CA GLY A 292 10.41 -18.06 -20.28
C GLY A 292 8.90 -18.25 -20.44
N LEU A 293 8.29 -17.69 -21.48
CA LEU A 293 6.84 -17.84 -21.73
C LEU A 293 6.43 -19.31 -21.86
N LYS A 294 7.25 -20.16 -22.49
CA LYS A 294 7.01 -21.60 -22.58
C LYS A 294 6.93 -22.29 -21.21
N LYS A 295 7.59 -21.75 -20.18
CA LYS A 295 7.55 -22.31 -18.82
C LYS A 295 6.21 -21.99 -18.15
N ILE A 296 5.75 -20.74 -18.23
CA ILE A 296 4.51 -20.29 -17.60
C ILE A 296 3.24 -20.70 -18.36
N ALA A 297 3.35 -21.23 -19.58
CA ALA A 297 2.25 -21.83 -20.32
C ALA A 297 1.56 -23.01 -19.59
N LYS A 298 2.13 -23.49 -18.47
CA LYS A 298 1.57 -24.53 -17.61
C LYS A 298 0.71 -23.99 -16.46
N LEU A 299 0.67 -22.68 -16.24
CA LEU A 299 -0.11 -22.05 -15.17
C LEU A 299 -1.59 -22.00 -15.58
N SER A 300 -2.30 -23.12 -15.43
CA SER A 300 -3.67 -23.27 -15.94
C SER A 300 -4.71 -22.34 -15.31
N ASN A 301 -4.41 -21.78 -14.14
CA ASN A 301 -5.31 -20.88 -13.43
C ASN A 301 -4.96 -19.41 -13.62
N ILE A 302 -3.94 -19.07 -14.42
CA ILE A 302 -3.54 -17.68 -14.60
C ILE A 302 -4.63 -16.91 -15.36
N GLU A 303 -5.01 -15.76 -14.83
CA GLU A 303 -6.07 -14.90 -15.37
C GLU A 303 -5.48 -13.70 -16.09
N ALA A 304 -4.34 -13.17 -15.63
CA ALA A 304 -3.68 -12.02 -16.24
C ALA A 304 -2.15 -12.15 -16.25
N VAL A 305 -1.57 -11.89 -17.43
CA VAL A 305 -0.11 -11.80 -17.62
C VAL A 305 0.24 -10.50 -18.31
N TYR A 306 1.12 -9.71 -17.70
CA TYR A 306 1.59 -8.43 -18.25
C TYR A 306 3.01 -8.57 -18.75
N LEU A 307 3.23 -8.32 -20.05
CA LEU A 307 4.47 -8.58 -20.77
C LEU A 307 5.01 -7.34 -21.49
N TRP A 308 4.44 -6.15 -21.23
CA TRP A 308 4.89 -4.94 -21.90
C TRP A 308 6.39 -4.70 -21.61
N GLY A 309 7.18 -4.22 -22.58
CA GLY A 309 8.62 -3.98 -22.38
C GLY A 309 9.48 -5.20 -22.06
N SER A 310 8.92 -6.42 -22.03
CA SER A 310 9.71 -7.65 -21.84
C SER A 310 10.49 -8.02 -23.10
N GLY A 311 11.39 -9.00 -22.99
CA GLY A 311 12.08 -9.62 -24.13
C GLY A 311 11.23 -10.57 -24.97
N ALA A 312 9.93 -10.71 -24.67
CA ALA A 312 9.03 -11.56 -25.44
C ALA A 312 8.71 -10.99 -26.83
N THR A 313 8.52 -11.87 -27.80
CA THR A 313 8.11 -11.51 -29.16
C THR A 313 6.62 -11.67 -29.37
N LYS A 314 6.07 -11.04 -30.42
CA LYS A 314 4.69 -11.27 -30.87
C LYS A 314 4.39 -12.76 -31.12
N GLN A 315 5.38 -13.53 -31.57
CA GLN A 315 5.22 -14.95 -31.82
C GLN A 315 5.12 -15.74 -30.52
N GLY A 316 6.01 -15.49 -29.55
CA GLY A 316 5.94 -16.14 -28.24
C GLY A 316 4.66 -15.81 -27.49
N VAL A 317 4.23 -14.55 -27.54
CA VAL A 317 2.95 -14.12 -26.94
C VAL A 317 1.76 -14.84 -27.59
N LYS A 318 1.73 -14.96 -28.92
CA LYS A 318 0.69 -15.74 -29.60
C LYS A 318 0.69 -17.21 -29.17
N GLN A 319 1.86 -17.81 -28.97
CA GLN A 319 1.97 -19.19 -28.45
C GLN A 319 1.44 -19.28 -27.02
N LEU A 320 1.76 -18.31 -26.17
CA LEU A 320 1.25 -18.24 -24.80
C LEU A 320 -0.27 -18.09 -24.77
N SER A 321 -0.85 -17.18 -25.57
CA SER A 321 -2.30 -17.00 -25.67
C SER A 321 -3.03 -18.25 -26.15
N ASN A 322 -2.40 -19.03 -27.04
CA ASN A 322 -2.98 -20.31 -27.46
C ASN A 322 -2.93 -21.37 -26.35
N ALA A 323 -1.89 -21.34 -25.49
CA ALA A 323 -1.74 -22.26 -24.38
C ALA A 323 -2.64 -21.89 -23.19
N LEU A 324 -2.96 -20.61 -23.03
CA LEU A 324 -3.75 -20.03 -21.95
C LEU A 324 -4.90 -19.19 -22.54
N PRO A 325 -5.91 -19.84 -23.14
CA PRO A 325 -6.94 -19.14 -23.92
C PRO A 325 -7.83 -18.20 -23.10
N ASP A 326 -7.97 -18.47 -21.80
CA ASP A 326 -8.80 -17.69 -20.88
C ASP A 326 -8.01 -16.56 -20.19
N ALA A 327 -6.68 -16.58 -20.30
CA ALA A 327 -5.82 -15.58 -19.67
C ALA A 327 -5.77 -14.28 -20.50
N LYS A 328 -5.99 -13.16 -19.84
CA LYS A 328 -5.75 -11.83 -20.40
C LYS A 328 -4.24 -11.57 -20.48
N ILE A 329 -3.71 -11.59 -21.69
CA ILE A 329 -2.29 -11.29 -21.93
C ILE A 329 -2.15 -9.87 -22.46
N SER A 330 -1.49 -9.01 -21.67
CA SER A 330 -1.17 -7.63 -22.05
C SER A 330 0.23 -7.54 -22.64
N PHE A 331 0.32 -7.12 -23.90
CA PHE A 331 1.55 -7.02 -24.67
C PHE A 331 1.46 -5.86 -25.69
N LYS A 332 2.59 -5.25 -26.08
CA LYS A 332 2.66 -4.20 -27.11
C LYS A 332 3.40 -4.69 -28.35
#